data_AF-A0A9E2L460-F1
#
_entry.id   AF-A0A9E2L460-F1
#
_cell.length_a   1.000
_cell.length_b   1.000
_cell.length_c   1.000
_cell.angle_alpha   90.00
_cell.angle_beta   90.00
_cell.angle_gamma   90.00
#
_symmetry.space_group_name_H-M   'P 1'
#
loop_
_entity.id
_entity.type
_entity.pdbx_description
1 polymer ?
#
loop_
_entity_poly.entity_id
_entity_poly.type
_entity_poly.pdbx_seq_one_letter_code
_entity_poly.pdbx_strand_id
1 'polypeptide(L)'
;MKNYQGIKSEKSVIFIFLVFFIIIVTSIIMITSLQTNPVAEIIENDEALKILFVLEDGEQVLFTDVFIYYPVSNRGALFNIPGNTGAIYSSLGRVDRIDAV
;
A
#
# COMPACT_ATOMS: atom_id res chain seq x y z
N MET A 1 -55.44 -32.07 12.61
CA MET A 1 -54.57 -30.86 12.58
C MET A 1 -53.46 -31.12 11.56
N LYS A 2 -53.52 -30.50 10.37
CA LYS A 2 -52.55 -30.72 9.28
C LYS A 2 -51.32 -29.85 9.52
N ASN A 3 -50.16 -30.49 9.67
CA ASN A 3 -48.86 -29.85 9.80
C ASN A 3 -48.44 -29.18 8.48
N TYR A 4 -48.52 -27.84 8.44
CA TYR A 4 -48.05 -27.00 7.33
C TYR A 4 -46.71 -26.33 7.67
N GLN A 5 -45.66 -27.11 7.95
CA GLN A 5 -44.35 -26.58 8.39
C GLN A 5 -43.16 -26.96 7.48
N GLY A 6 -43.37 -27.66 6.35
CA GLY A 6 -42.26 -28.12 5.49
C GLY A 6 -41.78 -27.13 4.41
N ILE A 7 -42.70 -26.49 3.68
CA ILE A 7 -42.36 -25.85 2.39
C ILE A 7 -41.88 -24.39 2.53
N LYS A 8 -42.28 -23.70 3.61
CA LYS A 8 -41.90 -22.29 3.86
C LYS A 8 -40.46 -22.16 4.42
N SER A 9 -40.02 -23.18 5.17
CA SER A 9 -38.69 -23.21 5.80
C SER A 9 -37.58 -23.43 4.76
N GLU A 10 -37.77 -24.36 3.83
CA GLU A 10 -36.76 -24.67 2.79
C GLU A 10 -36.47 -23.47 1.88
N LYS A 11 -37.49 -22.72 1.46
CA LYS A 11 -37.31 -21.52 0.63
C LYS A 11 -36.58 -20.38 1.37
N SER A 12 -36.79 -20.28 2.69
CA SER A 12 -36.10 -19.30 3.54
C SER A 12 -34.62 -19.67 3.73
N VAL A 13 -34.32 -20.96 3.92
CA VAL A 13 -32.94 -21.45 4.05
C VAL A 13 -32.17 -21.26 2.74
N ILE A 14 -32.79 -21.51 1.59
CA ILE A 14 -32.20 -21.26 0.27
C ILE A 14 -31.87 -19.78 0.09
N PHE A 15 -32.77 -18.88 0.51
CA PHE A 15 -32.53 -17.44 0.43
C PHE A 15 -31.36 -16.99 1.30
N ILE A 16 -31.21 -17.54 2.52
CA ILE A 16 -30.07 -17.25 3.40
C ILE A 16 -28.76 -17.71 2.77
N PHE A 17 -28.73 -18.92 2.20
CA PHE A 17 -27.56 -19.43 1.50
C PHE A 17 -27.18 -18.57 0.30
N LEU A 18 -28.17 -18.09 -0.46
CA LEU A 18 -27.96 -17.19 -1.59
C LEU A 18 -27.30 -15.87 -1.14
N VAL A 19 -27.81 -15.25 -0.07
CA VAL A 19 -27.24 -14.01 0.47
C VAL A 19 -25.81 -14.24 0.95
N PHE A 20 -25.56 -15.33 1.69
CA PHE A 20 -24.21 -15.68 2.13
C PHE A 20 -23.26 -15.91 0.96
N PHE A 21 -23.73 -16.58 -0.09
CA PHE A 21 -22.95 -16.81 -1.30
C PHE A 21 -22.57 -15.49 -1.98
N ILE A 22 -23.51 -14.56 -2.14
CA ILE A 22 -23.23 -13.23 -2.71
C ILE A 22 -22.22 -12.47 -1.87
N ILE A 23 -22.33 -12.50 -0.54
CA ILE A 23 -21.38 -11.86 0.37
C ILE A 23 -19.97 -12.44 0.20
N ILE A 24 -19.84 -13.77 0.16
CA ILE A 24 -18.55 -14.45 0.00
C ILE A 24 -17.92 -14.07 -1.35
N VAL A 25 -18.68 -14.15 -2.44
CA VAL A 25 -18.18 -13.82 -3.78
C VAL A 25 -17.74 -12.35 -3.85
N THR A 26 -18.54 -11.43 -3.33
CA THR A 26 -18.20 -10.00 -3.30
C THR A 26 -16.96 -9.73 -2.46
N SER A 27 -16.82 -10.42 -1.32
CA SER A 27 -15.66 -10.27 -0.43
C SER A 27 -14.37 -10.76 -1.11
N ILE A 28 -14.43 -11.89 -1.80
CA ILE A 28 -13.29 -12.43 -2.56
C ILE A 28 -12.88 -11.43 -3.65
N ILE A 29 -13.85 -10.94 -4.44
CA ILE A 29 -13.59 -9.96 -5.50
C ILE A 29 -12.96 -8.69 -4.92
N MET A 30 -13.49 -8.17 -3.81
CA MET A 30 -12.96 -6.98 -3.14
C MET A 30 -11.51 -7.17 -2.68
N ILE A 31 -11.18 -8.30 -2.05
CA ILE A 31 -9.82 -8.61 -1.61
C ILE A 31 -8.86 -8.70 -2.81
N THR A 32 -9.30 -9.28 -3.93
CA THR A 32 -8.47 -9.37 -5.14
C THR A 32 -8.33 -8.04 -5.88
N SER A 33 -9.35 -7.18 -5.85
CA SER A 33 -9.36 -5.89 -6.53
C SER A 33 -8.57 -4.82 -5.78
N LEU A 34 -8.41 -4.96 -4.47
CA LEU A 34 -7.64 -4.04 -3.63
C LEU A 34 -6.12 -4.27 -3.73
N GLN A 35 -5.68 -5.30 -4.43
CA GLN A 35 -4.26 -5.52 -4.70
C GLN A 35 -3.82 -4.61 -5.85
N THR A 36 -3.79 -3.31 -5.62
CA THR A 36 -3.15 -2.36 -6.54
C THR A 36 -1.63 -2.53 -6.45
N ASN A 37 -0.99 -2.69 -7.60
CA ASN A 37 0.46 -2.66 -7.69
C ASN A 37 0.89 -1.19 -7.64
N PRO A 38 1.55 -0.70 -6.58
CA PRO A 38 1.89 0.71 -6.43
C PRO A 38 2.80 1.21 -7.55
N VAL A 39 3.61 0.34 -8.16
CA VAL A 39 4.45 0.70 -9.33
C VAL A 39 3.59 0.91 -10.57
N ALA A 40 2.57 0.07 -10.79
CA ALA A 40 1.66 0.21 -11.91
C ALA A 40 0.81 1.48 -11.78
N GLU A 41 0.35 1.79 -10.57
CA GLU A 41 -0.43 2.99 -10.26
C GLU A 41 0.38 4.28 -10.47
N ILE A 42 1.65 4.31 -10.09
CA ILE A 42 2.55 5.46 -10.34
C ILE A 42 2.74 5.70 -11.84
N ILE A 43 2.85 4.62 -12.63
CA ILE A 43 2.99 4.70 -14.08
C ILE A 43 1.68 5.14 -14.74
N GLU A 44 0.53 4.66 -14.26
CA GLU A 44 -0.79 4.96 -14.81
C GLU A 44 -1.24 6.40 -14.48
N ASN A 45 -0.83 6.94 -13.34
CA ASN A 45 -1.20 8.28 -12.87
C ASN A 45 -0.18 9.39 -13.22
N ASP A 46 0.76 9.13 -14.15
CA ASP A 46 1.82 10.08 -14.54
C ASP A 46 2.65 10.63 -13.36
N GLU A 47 2.80 9.82 -12.31
CA GLU A 47 3.55 10.20 -11.12
C GLU A 47 5.05 9.88 -11.26
N ALA A 48 5.87 10.65 -10.54
CA ALA A 48 7.32 10.43 -10.53
C ALA A 48 7.68 9.22 -9.65
N LEU A 49 8.38 8.24 -10.24
CA LEU A 49 8.97 7.13 -9.51
C LEU A 49 10.11 7.64 -8.63
N LYS A 50 9.98 7.47 -7.32
CA LYS A 50 10.97 7.91 -6.32
C LYS A 50 11.61 6.70 -5.68
N ILE A 51 12.92 6.56 -5.80
CA ILE A 51 13.72 5.47 -5.25
C ILE A 51 14.75 6.08 -4.30
N LEU A 52 14.80 5.58 -3.07
CA LEU A 52 15.81 5.95 -2.08
C LEU A 52 16.85 4.83 -2.00
N PHE A 53 18.10 5.18 -2.24
CA PHE A 53 19.25 4.33 -2.02
C PHE A 53 19.90 4.70 -0.70
N VAL A 54 20.01 3.73 0.21
CA VAL A 54 20.74 3.87 1.47
C VAL A 54 21.78 2.77 1.52
N LEU A 55 23.04 3.16 1.70
CA LEU A 55 24.15 2.25 1.91
C LEU A 55 24.65 2.43 3.34
N GLU A 56 24.70 1.32 4.08
CA GLU A 56 25.08 1.29 5.49
C GLU A 56 26.26 0.33 5.71
N ASP A 57 27.14 0.68 6.63
CA ASP A 57 28.18 -0.19 7.19
C ASP A 57 28.03 -0.21 8.71
N GLY A 58 27.39 -1.28 9.22
CA GLY A 58 27.00 -1.37 10.63
C GLY A 58 25.92 -0.34 10.99
N GLU A 59 26.19 0.50 12.00
CA GLU A 59 25.30 1.60 12.42
C GLU A 59 25.60 2.91 11.66
N GLN A 60 26.54 2.90 10.70
CA GLN A 60 26.94 4.10 9.98
C GLN A 60 26.35 4.15 8.58
N VAL A 61 25.54 5.17 8.29
CA VAL A 61 25.08 5.47 6.93
C VAL A 61 26.24 6.06 6.12
N LEU A 62 26.67 5.34 5.09
CA LEU A 62 27.76 5.75 4.20
C LEU A 62 27.27 6.69 3.09
N PHE A 63 26.08 6.42 2.56
CA PHE A 63 25.57 7.12 1.39
C PHE A 63 24.05 7.05 1.30
N THR A 64 23.44 8.20 1.00
CA THR A 64 21.98 8.34 0.83
C THR A 64 21.69 9.13 -0.43
N ASP A 65 21.03 8.51 -1.40
CA ASP A 65 20.70 9.10 -2.69
C ASP A 65 19.23 8.92 -3.02
N VAL A 66 18.61 9.97 -3.55
CA VAL A 66 17.25 9.89 -4.07
C VAL A 66 17.31 9.98 -5.58
N PHE A 67 16.81 8.94 -6.23
CA PHE A 67 16.58 8.91 -7.67
C PHE A 67 15.10 9.14 -7.95
N ILE A 68 14.80 10.14 -8.76
CA ILE A 68 13.46 10.48 -9.22
C ILE A 68 13.42 10.28 -10.72
N TYR A 69 12.54 9.39 -11.20
CA TYR A 69 12.32 9.14 -12.62
C TYR A 69 10.92 9.55 -13.03
N TYR A 70 10.82 10.39 -14.06
CA TYR A 70 9.56 10.81 -14.64
C TYR A 70 9.32 10.06 -15.95
N PRO A 71 8.45 9.02 -15.97
CA PRO A 71 8.28 8.16 -17.13
C PRO A 71 7.76 8.91 -18.36
N VAL A 72 6.87 9.89 -18.18
CA VAL A 72 6.26 10.65 -19.29
C VAL A 72 7.29 11.44 -20.10
N SER A 73 8.26 12.06 -19.42
CA SER A 73 9.29 12.87 -20.09
C SER A 73 10.61 12.13 -20.32
N ASN A 74 10.72 10.88 -19.85
CA ASN A 74 11.96 10.09 -19.81
C ASN A 74 13.13 10.83 -19.14
N ARG A 75 12.85 11.62 -18.11
CA ARG A 75 13.86 12.39 -17.37
C ARG A 75 14.07 11.79 -16.00
N GLY A 76 15.33 11.72 -15.59
CA GLY A 76 15.74 11.34 -14.25
C GLY A 76 16.42 12.51 -13.53
N ALA A 77 16.28 12.56 -12.22
CA ALA A 77 17.07 13.40 -11.33
C ALA A 77 17.66 12.51 -10.24
N LEU A 78 18.95 12.69 -9.96
CA LEU A 78 19.63 12.05 -8.85
C LEU A 78 20.19 13.15 -7.96
N PHE A 79 19.89 13.10 -6.67
CA PHE A 79 20.50 14.01 -5.71
C PHE A 79 20.87 13.28 -4.43
N ASN A 80 22.01 13.69 -3.90
CA ASN A 80 22.54 13.18 -2.65
C ASN A 80 21.92 13.91 -1.47
N ILE A 81 21.61 13.15 -0.42
CA ILE A 81 21.22 13.68 0.89
C ILE A 81 22.41 13.46 1.83
N PRO A 82 23.18 14.51 2.14
CA PRO A 82 24.29 14.39 3.08
C PRO A 82 23.81 13.95 4.46
N GLY A 83 24.53 13.05 5.13
CA GLY A 83 24.19 12.59 6.49
C GLY A 83 24.15 13.72 7.53
N ASN A 84 24.93 14.78 7.32
CA ASN A 84 24.91 15.98 8.16
C ASN A 84 23.73 16.92 7.89
N THR A 85 22.77 16.52 7.05
CA THR A 85 21.54 17.29 6.82
C THR A 85 20.69 17.29 8.10
N GLY A 86 20.34 18.47 8.60
CA GLY A 86 19.45 18.60 9.75
C GLY A 86 18.00 18.25 9.40
N ALA A 87 17.41 17.32 10.13
CA ALA A 87 16.02 16.92 10.02
C ALA A 87 15.27 17.21 11.33
N ILE A 88 14.00 17.60 11.21
CA ILE A 88 13.12 17.80 12.36
C ILE A 88 12.48 16.47 12.68
N TYR A 89 12.91 15.86 13.78
CA TYR A 89 12.35 14.59 14.24
C TYR A 89 11.25 14.86 15.26
N SER A 90 9.99 14.75 14.82
CA SER A 90 8.82 14.89 15.69
C SER A 90 8.82 13.87 16.84
N SER A 91 9.40 12.68 16.62
CA SER A 91 9.60 11.64 17.64
C SER A 91 10.59 12.04 18.75
N LEU A 92 11.58 12.87 18.43
CA LEU A 92 12.63 13.30 19.36
C LEU A 92 12.38 14.70 19.94
N GLY A 93 11.40 15.44 19.42
CA GLY A 93 11.08 16.81 19.84
C GLY A 93 12.21 17.81 19.58
N ARG A 94 13.19 17.45 18.75
CA ARG A 94 14.38 18.25 18.45
C ARG A 94 14.78 18.14 16.99
N VAL A 95 15.65 19.05 16.55
CA VAL A 95 16.37 18.95 15.29
C VAL A 95 17.60 18.06 15.53
N ASP A 96 17.83 17.11 14.65
CA ASP A 96 19.03 16.27 14.67
C ASP A 96 19.55 16.03 13.24
N ARG A 97 20.74 15.46 13.11
CA ARG A 97 21.27 15.04 11.81
C ARG A 97 20.51 13.82 11.28
N ILE A 98 20.44 13.68 9.96
CA ILE A 98 19.70 12.59 9.35
C ILE A 98 20.35 11.21 9.57
N ASP A 99 21.65 11.19 9.87
CA ASP A 99 22.44 10.00 10.16
C ASP A 99 22.59 9.69 11.66
N ALA A 100 21.96 10.46 12.54
CA ALA A 100 22.02 10.26 13.99
C ALA A 100 20.98 9.27 14.51
N VAL A 101 20.11 8.75 13.64
CA VAL A 101 18.95 7.89 13.96
C VAL A 101 18.93 6.68 13.05
#